data_AF-A0AAV6PST7-F1
#
_entry.id   AF-A0AAV6PST7-F1
#
_cell.length_a   1.000
_cell.length_b   1.000
_cell.length_c   1.000
_cell.angle_alpha   90.00
_cell.angle_beta   90.00
_cell.angle_gamma   90.00
#
_symmetry.space_group_name_H-M   'P 1'
#
loop_
_entity.id
_entity.type
_entity.pdbx_description
1 polymer ?
#
loop_
_entity_poly.entity_id
_entity_poly.type
_entity_poly.pdbx_seq_one_letter_code
_entity_poly.pdbx_strand_id
1 'polypeptide(L)'
;MWHSCFPGFKLMEKCHATGQRSSCTPCPPGQFMDQMNFSPNCRRCRRCKEAKHEYQVSPCNRVKDTECRCKDGYYRFDIDSETYECRSCSKCGSDAKEIQRCTWEKNTVCECKENYYSVKNKCEPCKTCSPECKHHCATTLNTQNTKGPDAGQEFLISIIAGVAVSAVVLLVMVFFITHVATKRFTKKKLLKASTQASDFAPDSSEQVLIRCEENFNNSVQAVPESLVNEQQQSKLPDCVPLEIKIADLIYTVLDLVPVLQVKQLVRLLGVKDTEIEQAQLDYRSCREAHYQMLRVWAERGSRGGGRGGMLYMPLLQELLDKLKMMLLGGVAEELEIKYGILP
;
A
#
# COMPACT_ATOMS: atom_id res chain seq x y z
N MET A 1 -1.93 21.94 30.15
CA MET A 1 -3.29 22.19 29.60
C MET A 1 -3.15 23.26 28.52
N TRP A 2 -3.05 22.85 27.26
CA TRP A 2 -3.07 23.61 25.98
C TRP A 2 -2.89 25.13 25.99
N HIS A 3 -1.67 25.56 25.65
CA HIS A 3 -1.25 26.96 25.54
C HIS A 3 -1.14 27.44 24.07
N SER A 4 -1.54 26.62 23.09
CA SER A 4 -1.44 26.92 21.65
C SER A 4 -2.72 27.54 21.11
N CYS A 5 -2.58 28.36 20.07
CA CYS A 5 -3.69 28.90 19.31
C CYS A 5 -4.17 27.89 18.27
N PHE A 6 -5.48 27.82 18.10
CA PHE A 6 -6.13 26.96 17.09
C PHE A 6 -5.81 27.43 15.66
N PRO A 7 -5.98 26.56 14.65
CA PRO A 7 -5.95 26.98 13.25
C PRO A 7 -6.83 28.20 13.01
N GLY A 8 -6.36 29.13 12.19
CA GLY A 8 -7.02 30.41 11.94
C GLY A 8 -6.77 31.50 12.96
N PHE A 9 -6.01 31.22 14.03
CA PHE A 9 -5.63 32.19 15.05
C PHE A 9 -4.11 32.23 15.23
N LYS A 10 -3.59 33.42 15.52
CA LYS A 10 -2.20 33.66 15.93
C LYS A 10 -2.13 34.03 17.40
N LEU A 11 -0.96 33.82 17.98
CA LEU A 11 -0.66 34.20 19.34
C LEU A 11 -0.59 35.72 19.47
N MET A 12 -1.36 36.28 20.39
CA MET A 12 -1.28 37.70 20.75
C MET A 12 -0.42 37.87 22.00
N GLU A 13 -0.68 37.06 23.03
CA GLU A 13 0.04 37.11 24.29
C GLU A 13 0.21 35.71 24.87
N LYS A 14 1.42 35.43 25.37
CA LYS A 14 1.71 34.19 26.10
C LYS A 14 1.02 34.25 27.47
N CYS A 15 0.54 33.13 27.95
CA CYS A 15 0.08 33.02 29.33
C CYS A 15 1.22 33.31 30.33
N HIS A 16 0.90 33.91 31.46
CA HIS A 16 1.89 34.24 32.51
C HIS A 16 1.89 33.25 33.67
N ALA A 17 0.86 32.41 33.80
CA ALA A 17 0.73 31.44 34.89
C ALA A 17 0.22 30.06 34.43
N THR A 18 0.57 29.02 35.20
CA THR A 18 0.13 27.64 35.02
C THR A 18 -1.39 27.56 35.12
N GLY A 19 -2.07 27.14 34.05
CA GLY A 19 -3.54 27.07 33.98
C GLY A 19 -4.23 28.25 33.30
N GLN A 20 -3.50 29.29 32.88
CA GLN A 20 -4.04 30.38 32.06
C GLN A 20 -3.94 30.07 30.56
N ARG A 21 -4.97 30.45 29.81
CA ARG A 21 -5.03 30.30 28.35
C ARG A 21 -4.27 31.42 27.67
N SER A 22 -3.44 31.10 26.68
CA SER A 22 -2.80 32.10 25.81
C SER A 22 -3.84 32.94 25.08
N SER A 23 -3.59 34.25 24.95
CA SER A 23 -4.46 35.14 24.19
C SER A 23 -4.21 34.94 22.70
N CYS A 24 -5.27 34.64 21.94
CA CYS A 24 -5.20 34.34 20.52
C CYS A 24 -6.16 35.25 19.75
N THR A 25 -5.70 35.76 18.61
CA THR A 25 -6.49 36.64 17.72
C THR A 25 -6.59 36.03 16.32
N PRO A 26 -7.70 36.17 15.60
CA PRO A 26 -7.86 35.56 14.28
C PRO A 26 -6.86 36.13 13.26
N CYS A 27 -6.48 35.31 12.29
CA CYS A 27 -5.67 35.77 11.17
C CYS A 27 -6.40 36.86 10.36
N PRO A 28 -5.72 37.95 9.98
CA PRO A 28 -6.29 38.99 9.14
C PRO A 28 -6.56 38.45 7.72
N PRO A 29 -7.41 39.12 6.92
CA PRO A 29 -7.65 38.74 5.53
C PRO A 29 -6.35 38.61 4.72
N GLY A 30 -6.25 37.59 3.88
CA GLY A 30 -5.04 37.28 3.13
C GLY A 30 -3.94 36.60 3.93
N GLN A 31 -4.23 36.13 5.15
CA GLN A 31 -3.34 35.28 5.94
C GLN A 31 -4.07 34.07 6.52
N PHE A 32 -3.32 33.01 6.79
CA PHE A 32 -3.85 31.75 7.29
C PHE A 32 -2.92 31.08 8.30
N MET A 33 -3.48 30.13 9.04
CA MET A 33 -2.76 29.22 9.91
C MET A 33 -3.49 27.88 9.92
N ASP A 34 -2.83 26.83 9.43
CA ASP A 34 -3.45 25.51 9.22
C ASP A 34 -3.33 24.56 10.41
N GLN A 35 -2.53 24.94 11.40
CA GLN A 35 -2.20 24.10 12.53
C GLN A 35 -2.24 24.85 13.85
N MET A 36 -2.27 24.07 14.93
CA MET A 36 -2.05 24.61 16.26
C MET A 36 -0.68 25.24 16.35
N ASN A 37 -0.62 26.46 16.87
CA ASN A 37 0.60 27.26 16.78
C ASN A 37 0.80 28.15 18.01
N PHE A 38 2.04 28.59 18.18
CA PHE A 38 2.44 29.62 19.13
C PHE A 38 3.01 30.84 18.39
N SER A 39 2.66 30.99 17.09
CA SER A 39 3.25 31.99 16.22
C SER A 39 2.54 33.33 16.41
N PRO A 40 3.27 34.45 16.59
CA PRO A 40 2.67 35.77 16.63
C PRO A 40 2.21 36.27 15.25
N ASN A 41 2.62 35.57 14.18
CA ASN A 41 2.39 35.95 12.79
C ASN A 41 1.67 34.81 12.05
N CYS A 42 0.61 35.16 11.32
CA CYS A 42 0.00 34.22 10.37
C CYS A 42 0.81 34.16 9.08
N ARG A 43 0.70 33.05 8.35
CA ARG A 43 1.35 32.90 7.05
C ARG A 43 0.55 33.65 6.01
N ARG A 44 1.23 34.36 5.11
CA ARG A 44 0.58 35.04 3.99
C ARG A 44 0.04 34.01 3.02
N CYS A 45 -1.17 34.22 2.53
CA CYS A 45 -1.73 33.34 1.51
C CYS A 45 -0.88 33.39 0.23
N ARG A 46 -0.58 32.23 -0.35
CA ARG A 46 0.02 32.13 -1.67
C ARG A 46 -0.91 32.76 -2.71
N ARG A 47 -0.32 33.34 -3.75
CA ARG A 47 -1.03 33.76 -4.96
C ARG A 47 -0.60 32.87 -6.11
N CYS A 48 -1.55 32.25 -6.80
CA CYS A 48 -1.28 31.46 -7.99
C CYS A 48 -0.83 32.40 -9.11
N LYS A 49 0.33 32.11 -9.70
CA LYS A 49 0.93 32.98 -10.71
C LYS A 49 0.63 32.45 -12.10
N GLU A 50 -0.18 33.20 -12.85
CA GLU A 50 -0.45 32.96 -14.27
C GLU A 50 0.85 32.82 -15.07
N ALA A 51 1.83 33.70 -14.81
CA ALA A 51 3.15 33.65 -15.44
C ALA A 51 3.97 32.38 -15.12
N LYS A 52 3.54 31.57 -14.15
CA LYS A 52 4.10 30.25 -13.82
C LYS A 52 3.18 29.10 -14.24
N HIS A 53 2.20 29.35 -15.10
CA HIS A 53 1.21 28.36 -15.54
C HIS A 53 0.39 27.75 -14.39
N GLU A 54 0.11 28.55 -13.36
CA GLU A 54 -0.74 28.15 -12.23
C GLU A 54 -2.13 28.77 -12.33
N TYR A 55 -3.14 28.08 -11.80
CA TYR A 55 -4.47 28.63 -11.56
C TYR A 55 -4.95 28.30 -10.14
N GLN A 56 -5.86 29.13 -9.62
CA GLN A 56 -6.46 28.93 -8.30
C GLN A 56 -7.59 27.91 -8.37
N VAL A 57 -7.45 26.85 -7.58
CA VAL A 57 -8.49 25.82 -7.41
C VAL A 57 -9.41 26.17 -6.25
N SER A 58 -8.83 26.61 -5.13
CA SER A 58 -9.59 27.06 -3.97
C SER A 58 -9.00 28.33 -3.38
N PRO A 59 -9.84 29.30 -2.98
CA PRO A 59 -9.38 30.53 -2.35
C PRO A 59 -8.79 30.26 -0.95
N CYS A 60 -7.88 31.13 -0.52
CA CYS A 60 -7.36 31.11 0.84
C CYS A 60 -8.46 31.46 1.85
N ASN A 61 -8.39 30.84 3.04
CA ASN A 61 -9.18 31.22 4.19
C ASN A 61 -8.29 31.24 5.45
N ARG A 62 -8.86 31.52 6.63
CA ARG A 62 -8.04 31.64 7.85
C ARG A 62 -7.34 30.33 8.23
N VAL A 63 -7.87 29.17 7.86
CA VAL A 63 -7.34 27.84 8.25
C VAL A 63 -6.65 27.10 7.11
N LYS A 64 -6.72 27.56 5.86
CA LYS A 64 -6.16 26.88 4.69
C LYS A 64 -5.59 27.90 3.72
N ASP A 65 -4.41 27.60 3.16
CA ASP A 65 -3.82 28.41 2.09
C ASP A 65 -4.67 28.36 0.81
N THR A 66 -4.36 29.26 -0.13
CA THR A 66 -4.74 29.11 -1.53
C THR A 66 -4.21 27.80 -2.09
N GLU A 67 -5.08 27.03 -2.74
CA GLU A 67 -4.67 25.84 -3.49
C GLU A 67 -4.43 26.24 -4.95
N CYS A 68 -3.18 26.08 -5.41
CA CYS A 68 -2.77 26.33 -6.79
C CYS A 68 -2.49 25.01 -7.50
N ARG A 69 -2.89 24.92 -8.78
CA ARG A 69 -2.55 23.78 -9.67
C ARG A 69 -1.95 24.26 -10.98
N CYS A 70 -1.18 23.37 -11.60
CA CYS A 70 -0.65 23.57 -12.93
C CYS A 70 -1.78 23.47 -13.97
N LYS A 71 -1.76 24.38 -14.94
CA LYS A 71 -2.68 24.40 -16.07
C LYS A 71 -2.55 23.15 -16.93
N ASP A 72 -3.58 22.88 -17.71
CA ASP A 72 -3.56 21.79 -18.69
C ASP A 72 -2.35 21.90 -19.62
N GLY A 73 -1.70 20.77 -19.88
CA GLY A 73 -0.42 20.73 -20.59
C GLY A 73 0.81 21.00 -19.72
N TYR A 74 0.64 21.19 -18.40
CA TYR A 74 1.72 21.31 -17.43
C TYR A 74 1.51 20.35 -16.25
N TYR A 75 2.61 19.79 -15.75
CA TYR A 75 2.63 18.94 -14.58
C TYR A 75 3.44 19.59 -13.46
N ARG A 76 3.11 19.25 -12.22
CA ARG A 76 3.82 19.66 -11.02
C ARG A 76 5.16 18.93 -10.93
N PHE A 77 6.24 19.70 -10.92
CA PHE A 77 7.60 19.22 -10.66
C PHE A 77 8.08 19.79 -9.33
N ASP A 78 8.20 18.92 -8.31
CA ASP A 78 8.69 19.31 -6.99
C ASP A 78 10.21 19.55 -7.05
N ILE A 79 10.64 20.74 -6.65
CA ILE A 79 12.06 21.12 -6.55
C ILE A 79 12.58 20.76 -5.15
N ASP A 80 11.77 21.06 -4.12
CA ASP A 80 11.99 20.68 -2.74
C ASP A 80 10.65 20.41 -2.02
N SER A 81 10.67 20.22 -0.70
CA SER A 81 9.47 19.93 0.10
C SER A 81 8.42 21.04 0.14
N GLU A 82 8.79 22.28 -0.17
CA GLU A 82 7.94 23.47 -0.10
C GLU A 82 7.75 24.15 -1.46
N THR A 83 8.65 23.92 -2.42
CA THR A 83 8.66 24.57 -3.72
C THR A 83 8.48 23.59 -4.86
N TYR A 84 7.59 23.96 -5.79
CA TYR A 84 7.36 23.25 -7.04
C TYR A 84 7.24 24.26 -8.18
N GLU A 85 7.39 23.74 -9.38
CA GLU A 85 7.14 24.46 -10.63
C GLU A 85 6.25 23.66 -11.57
N CYS A 86 5.54 24.38 -12.45
CA CYS A 86 4.74 23.77 -13.49
C CYS A 86 5.59 23.62 -14.75
N ARG A 87 5.99 22.39 -15.06
CA ARG A 87 6.76 22.07 -16.26
C ARG A 87 5.82 21.63 -17.36
N SER A 88 6.14 22.01 -18.61
CA SER A 88 5.38 21.56 -19.77
C SER A 88 5.45 20.04 -19.89
N CYS A 89 4.31 19.42 -20.17
CA CYS A 89 4.25 17.99 -20.45
C CYS A 89 5.09 17.63 -21.68
N SER A 90 5.83 16.53 -21.57
CA SER A 90 6.55 15.95 -22.70
C SER A 90 5.57 15.47 -23.77
N LYS A 91 5.97 15.62 -25.04
CA LYS A 91 5.27 15.01 -26.17
C LYS A 91 6.06 13.81 -26.64
N CYS A 92 5.40 12.66 -26.79
CA CYS A 92 6.06 11.48 -27.33
C CYS A 92 6.37 11.69 -28.82
N GLY A 93 7.59 11.34 -29.24
CA GLY A 93 7.99 11.38 -30.65
C GLY A 93 7.26 10.33 -31.48
N SER A 94 7.42 10.39 -32.81
CA SER A 94 6.87 9.42 -33.76
C SER A 94 7.24 7.97 -33.45
N ASP A 95 8.44 7.76 -32.90
CA ASP A 95 9.04 6.46 -32.63
C ASP A 95 8.82 5.98 -31.19
N ALA A 96 7.98 6.69 -30.43
CA ALA A 96 7.54 6.33 -29.09
C ALA A 96 6.02 6.16 -29.05
N LYS A 97 5.55 5.35 -28.11
CA LYS A 97 4.14 5.23 -27.73
C LYS A 97 3.94 5.89 -26.38
N GLU A 98 2.85 6.63 -26.25
CA GLU A 98 2.42 7.17 -24.97
C GLU A 98 1.80 6.05 -24.14
N ILE A 99 2.43 5.73 -23.01
CA ILE A 99 1.91 4.71 -22.07
C ILE A 99 1.17 5.36 -20.90
N GLN A 100 1.50 6.61 -20.59
CA GLN A 100 0.79 7.41 -19.61
C GLN A 100 0.65 8.83 -20.13
N ARG A 101 -0.60 9.29 -20.18
CA ARG A 101 -0.99 10.66 -20.45
C ARG A 101 -0.57 11.58 -19.32
N CYS A 102 -0.18 12.80 -19.68
CA CYS A 102 0.13 13.83 -18.70
C CYS A 102 -1.06 14.14 -17.80
N THR A 103 -0.77 14.36 -16.53
CA THR A 103 -1.70 14.88 -15.54
C THR A 103 -1.09 16.09 -14.85
N TRP A 104 -1.87 16.77 -14.03
CA TRP A 104 -1.36 17.90 -13.24
C TRP A 104 -0.25 17.50 -12.23
N GLU A 105 -0.13 16.20 -11.88
CA GLU A 105 0.91 15.68 -10.97
C GLU A 105 2.04 14.94 -11.70
N LYS A 106 1.76 14.36 -12.87
CA LYS A 106 2.68 13.44 -13.54
C LYS A 106 2.88 13.85 -14.98
N ASN A 107 4.14 13.86 -15.41
CA ASN A 107 4.48 14.08 -16.82
C ASN A 107 3.95 12.94 -17.70
N THR A 108 3.84 13.19 -19.00
CA THR A 108 3.69 12.15 -20.01
C THR A 108 4.83 11.15 -19.91
N VAL A 109 4.52 9.86 -19.96
CA VAL A 109 5.52 8.78 -20.03
C VAL A 109 5.48 8.15 -21.41
N CYS A 110 6.63 8.14 -22.07
CA CYS A 110 6.82 7.62 -23.42
C CYS A 110 7.67 6.36 -23.36
N GLU A 111 7.24 5.32 -24.06
CA GLU A 111 8.01 4.10 -24.26
C GLU A 111 8.41 3.99 -25.74
N CYS A 112 9.66 3.65 -26.03
CA CYS A 112 10.09 3.47 -27.42
C CYS A 112 9.34 2.30 -28.07
N LYS A 113 9.00 2.46 -29.35
CA LYS A 113 8.38 1.37 -30.13
C LYS A 113 9.38 0.22 -30.33
N GLU A 114 8.87 -0.93 -30.77
CA GLU A 114 9.71 -2.08 -31.11
C GLU A 114 10.80 -1.66 -32.11
N ASN A 115 12.02 -2.21 -31.93
CA ASN A 115 13.22 -1.87 -32.69
C ASN A 115 13.79 -0.46 -32.43
N TYR A 116 13.32 0.24 -31.40
CA TYR A 116 13.93 1.48 -30.91
C TYR A 116 14.33 1.32 -29.45
N TYR A 117 15.41 2.00 -29.06
CA TYR A 117 15.89 2.05 -27.68
C TYR A 117 16.04 3.49 -27.21
N SER A 118 15.92 3.70 -25.89
CA SER A 118 16.00 5.04 -25.30
C SER A 118 17.46 5.44 -25.08
N VAL A 119 17.87 6.55 -25.68
CA VAL A 119 19.15 7.23 -25.46
C VAL A 119 18.86 8.67 -25.07
N LYS A 120 19.21 9.05 -23.83
CA LYS A 120 18.96 10.41 -23.30
C LYS A 120 17.51 10.89 -23.50
N ASN A 121 16.53 10.02 -23.23
CA ASN A 121 15.08 10.28 -23.45
C ASN A 121 14.65 10.47 -24.91
N LYS A 122 15.46 10.03 -25.87
CA LYS A 122 15.13 9.99 -27.30
C LYS A 122 15.17 8.56 -27.80
N CYS A 123 14.20 8.19 -28.63
CA CYS A 123 14.16 6.86 -29.24
C CYS A 123 15.05 6.83 -30.47
N GLU A 124 16.09 6.01 -30.44
CA GLU A 124 17.00 5.77 -31.56
C GLU A 124 16.82 4.33 -32.07
N PRO A 125 17.02 4.09 -33.37
CA PRO A 125 16.79 2.77 -33.96
C PRO A 125 17.85 1.76 -33.50
N CYS A 126 17.43 0.54 -33.20
CA CYS A 126 18.31 -0.56 -32.78
C CYS A 126 19.32 -0.99 -33.86
N LYS A 127 19.14 -0.59 -35.12
CA LYS A 127 20.10 -0.88 -36.21
C LYS A 127 21.45 -0.20 -36.01
N THR A 128 21.49 0.93 -35.30
CA THR A 128 22.72 1.70 -35.02
C THR A 128 23.27 1.42 -33.63
N CYS A 129 22.78 0.38 -32.95
CA CYS A 129 23.11 0.03 -31.57
C CYS A 129 24.51 -0.61 -31.45
N SER A 130 25.34 -0.11 -30.54
CA SER A 130 26.60 -0.73 -30.08
C SER A 130 26.31 -1.97 -29.20
N PRO A 131 27.28 -2.87 -28.94
CA PRO A 131 27.05 -4.04 -28.09
C PRO A 131 26.48 -3.75 -26.68
N GLU A 132 26.62 -2.51 -26.17
CA GLU A 132 26.10 -2.12 -24.85
C GLU A 132 24.57 -2.00 -24.78
N CYS A 133 23.88 -1.69 -25.89
CA CYS A 133 22.41 -1.56 -25.92
C CYS A 133 21.68 -2.85 -26.33
N LYS A 134 22.41 -3.96 -26.48
CA LYS A 134 21.87 -5.24 -26.96
C LYS A 134 20.73 -5.78 -26.08
N HIS A 135 20.75 -5.51 -24.77
CA HIS A 135 19.68 -5.89 -23.84
C HIS A 135 18.34 -5.18 -24.13
N HIS A 136 18.36 -3.97 -24.68
CA HIS A 136 17.15 -3.21 -25.04
C HIS A 136 16.60 -3.59 -26.41
N CYS A 137 17.43 -4.18 -27.26
CA CYS A 137 17.12 -4.53 -28.65
C CYS A 137 17.01 -6.05 -28.89
N ALA A 138 17.05 -6.86 -27.82
CA ALA A 138 17.14 -8.32 -27.89
C ALA A 138 15.90 -9.00 -28.49
N THR A 139 14.79 -8.28 -28.69
CA THR A 139 13.54 -8.83 -29.22
C THR A 139 13.67 -9.31 -30.68
N THR A 140 14.72 -8.91 -31.42
CA THR A 140 14.87 -9.27 -32.85
C THR A 140 16.01 -10.21 -33.23
N LEU A 141 16.82 -10.71 -32.28
CA LEU A 141 17.93 -11.64 -32.65
C LEU A 141 17.57 -13.13 -32.69
N ASN A 142 16.31 -13.49 -32.41
CA ASN A 142 15.83 -14.89 -32.47
C ASN A 142 14.89 -15.21 -33.64
N THR A 143 14.81 -14.38 -34.68
CA THR A 143 14.00 -14.71 -35.88
C THR A 143 14.81 -14.77 -37.18
N GLN A 144 16.11 -15.04 -37.10
CA GLN A 144 16.89 -15.47 -38.27
C GLN A 144 17.85 -16.59 -37.86
N ASN A 145 17.29 -17.74 -37.48
CA ASN A 145 17.88 -19.09 -37.64
C ASN A 145 16.94 -20.15 -37.06
N THR A 146 15.72 -20.23 -37.59
CA THR A 146 14.93 -21.46 -37.52
C THR A 146 14.31 -21.67 -38.89
N LYS A 147 14.70 -22.81 -39.48
CA LYS A 147 13.95 -23.55 -40.50
C LYS A 147 12.44 -23.38 -40.19
N GLY A 148 11.66 -22.94 -41.17
CA GLY A 148 10.26 -22.58 -40.98
C GLY A 148 9.46 -23.65 -40.21
N PRO A 149 8.47 -23.28 -39.38
CA PRO A 149 7.65 -24.26 -38.68
C PRO A 149 6.74 -24.97 -39.67
N ASP A 150 6.88 -26.30 -39.75
CA ASP A 150 5.95 -27.18 -40.43
C ASP A 150 4.53 -26.99 -39.87
N ALA A 151 3.66 -26.37 -40.66
CA ALA A 151 2.23 -26.20 -40.38
C ALA A 151 1.44 -27.53 -40.34
N GLY A 152 2.11 -28.69 -40.41
CA GLY A 152 1.50 -30.02 -40.40
C GLY A 152 1.38 -30.66 -39.02
N GLN A 153 2.13 -30.21 -38.01
CA GLN A 153 2.24 -30.94 -36.74
C GLN A 153 1.19 -30.52 -35.68
N GLU A 154 0.76 -29.25 -35.68
CA GLU A 154 -0.31 -28.73 -34.81
C GLU A 154 -1.70 -29.29 -35.21
N PHE A 155 -1.95 -29.49 -36.51
CA PHE A 155 -3.23 -29.99 -37.01
C PHE A 155 -3.46 -31.46 -36.63
N LEU A 156 -2.39 -32.28 -36.61
CA LEU A 156 -2.46 -33.70 -36.23
C LEU A 156 -2.77 -33.88 -34.74
N ILE A 157 -2.21 -33.04 -33.86
CA ILE A 157 -2.50 -33.09 -32.42
C ILE A 157 -3.96 -32.70 -32.15
N SER A 158 -4.48 -31.68 -32.84
CA SER A 158 -5.89 -31.28 -32.72
C SER A 158 -6.85 -32.37 -33.21
N ILE A 159 -6.53 -33.05 -34.31
CA ILE A 159 -7.32 -34.20 -34.81
C ILE A 159 -7.28 -35.37 -33.82
N ILE A 160 -6.11 -35.75 -33.31
CA ILE A 160 -5.98 -36.87 -32.36
C ILE A 160 -6.74 -36.57 -31.06
N ALA A 161 -6.63 -35.34 -30.54
CA ALA A 161 -7.39 -34.91 -29.37
C ALA A 161 -8.90 -34.91 -29.63
N GLY A 162 -9.35 -34.44 -30.79
CA GLY A 162 -10.76 -34.47 -31.18
C GLY A 162 -11.32 -35.89 -31.31
N VAL A 163 -10.56 -36.80 -31.94
CA VAL A 163 -10.96 -38.21 -32.07
C VAL A 163 -11.01 -38.89 -30.70
N ALA A 164 -10.03 -38.65 -29.82
CA ALA A 164 -10.03 -39.21 -28.48
C ALA A 164 -11.24 -38.73 -27.65
N VAL A 165 -11.57 -37.44 -27.68
CA VAL A 165 -12.77 -36.91 -26.99
C VAL A 165 -14.04 -37.51 -27.59
N SER A 166 -14.14 -37.62 -28.91
CA SER A 166 -15.31 -38.22 -29.58
C SER A 166 -15.51 -39.70 -29.17
N ALA A 167 -14.42 -40.47 -29.08
CA ALA A 167 -14.46 -41.85 -28.66
C ALA A 167 -14.90 -41.99 -27.19
N VAL A 168 -14.40 -41.13 -26.29
CA VAL A 168 -14.80 -41.11 -24.89
C VAL A 168 -16.28 -40.74 -24.74
N VAL A 169 -16.78 -39.75 -25.48
CA VAL A 169 -18.20 -39.37 -25.46
C VAL A 169 -19.08 -40.51 -25.97
N LEU A 170 -18.66 -41.22 -27.02
CA LEU A 170 -19.39 -42.39 -27.53
C LEU A 170 -19.41 -43.53 -26.51
N LEU A 171 -18.30 -43.81 -25.82
CA LEU A 171 -18.25 -44.82 -24.75
C LEU A 171 -19.17 -44.45 -23.59
N VAL A 172 -19.19 -43.18 -23.18
CA VAL A 172 -20.08 -42.67 -22.13
C VAL A 172 -21.54 -42.78 -22.57
N MET A 173 -21.88 -42.42 -23.81
CA MET A 173 -23.24 -42.56 -24.33
C MET A 173 -23.69 -44.02 -24.41
N VAL A 174 -22.83 -44.94 -24.85
CA VAL A 174 -23.12 -46.39 -24.83
C VAL A 174 -23.28 -46.89 -23.40
N PHE A 175 -22.45 -46.43 -22.46
CA PHE A 175 -22.62 -46.73 -21.04
C PHE A 175 -23.95 -46.20 -20.50
N PHE A 176 -24.36 -44.98 -20.84
CA PHE A 176 -25.66 -44.44 -20.45
C PHE A 176 -26.83 -45.20 -21.09
N ILE A 177 -26.73 -45.57 -22.38
CA ILE A 177 -27.78 -46.34 -23.06
C ILE A 177 -27.87 -47.75 -22.47
N THR A 178 -26.74 -48.42 -22.22
CA THR A 178 -26.73 -49.74 -21.59
C THR A 178 -27.19 -49.66 -20.14
N HIS A 179 -26.80 -48.63 -19.37
CA HIS A 179 -27.28 -48.39 -18.01
C HIS A 179 -28.78 -48.06 -17.98
N VAL A 180 -29.30 -47.29 -18.94
CA VAL A 180 -30.75 -47.02 -19.05
C VAL A 180 -31.50 -48.28 -19.52
N ALA A 181 -30.94 -49.08 -20.43
CA ALA A 181 -31.55 -50.32 -20.88
C ALA A 181 -31.55 -51.39 -19.76
N THR A 182 -30.44 -51.55 -19.03
CA THR A 182 -30.37 -52.43 -17.85
C THR A 182 -31.24 -51.90 -16.72
N LYS A 183 -31.27 -50.59 -16.45
CA LYS A 183 -32.16 -49.98 -15.44
C LYS A 183 -33.64 -50.04 -15.82
N ARG A 184 -33.99 -50.01 -17.11
CA ARG A 184 -35.36 -50.27 -17.61
C ARG A 184 -35.72 -51.75 -17.52
N PHE A 185 -34.78 -52.66 -17.76
CA PHE A 185 -34.97 -54.10 -17.59
C PHE A 185 -35.05 -54.51 -16.12
N THR A 186 -34.27 -53.89 -15.22
CA THR A 186 -34.32 -54.13 -13.77
C THR A 186 -35.52 -53.42 -13.13
N LYS A 187 -35.95 -52.23 -13.55
CA LYS A 187 -37.24 -51.64 -13.12
C LYS A 187 -38.46 -52.48 -13.53
N LYS A 188 -38.39 -53.18 -14.68
CA LYS A 188 -39.42 -54.16 -15.06
C LYS A 188 -39.34 -55.46 -14.24
N LYS A 189 -38.20 -55.76 -13.60
CA LYS A 189 -38.00 -56.92 -12.71
C LYS A 189 -38.18 -56.63 -11.21
N LEU A 190 -38.12 -55.36 -10.78
CA LEU A 190 -38.13 -54.93 -9.37
C LEU A 190 -39.38 -54.10 -8.99
N LEU A 191 -40.46 -54.21 -9.77
CA LEU A 191 -41.84 -53.91 -9.35
C LEU A 191 -42.50 -55.13 -8.64
N LYS A 192 -41.72 -56.17 -8.37
CA LYS A 192 -42.13 -57.44 -7.77
C LYS A 192 -41.19 -57.84 -6.62
N ALA A 193 -41.00 -56.95 -5.65
CA ALA A 193 -40.54 -57.26 -4.29
C ALA A 193 -40.49 -55.95 -3.49
N SER A 194 -41.65 -55.57 -2.94
CA SER A 194 -41.73 -54.68 -1.80
C SER A 194 -41.04 -55.34 -0.61
N THR A 195 -40.37 -54.54 0.23
CA THR A 195 -40.56 -54.45 1.70
C THR A 195 -39.24 -54.19 2.45
N GLN A 196 -39.29 -53.17 3.32
CA GLN A 196 -38.50 -52.91 4.53
C GLN A 196 -37.14 -52.15 4.49
N ALA A 197 -37.25 -50.89 4.93
CA ALA A 197 -36.47 -50.15 5.96
C ALA A 197 -34.96 -50.42 6.20
N SER A 198 -34.16 -49.34 6.17
CA SER A 198 -33.46 -48.73 7.34
C SER A 198 -32.25 -47.88 6.88
N ASP A 199 -32.21 -46.66 7.45
CA ASP A 199 -31.09 -45.76 7.82
C ASP A 199 -29.79 -45.64 7.01
N PHE A 200 -29.42 -44.40 6.68
CA PHE A 200 -28.34 -43.62 7.33
C PHE A 200 -28.17 -42.24 6.64
N ALA A 201 -27.94 -41.19 7.43
CA ALA A 201 -27.64 -39.80 7.03
C ALA A 201 -26.15 -39.64 6.58
N PRO A 202 -25.56 -38.44 6.31
CA PRO A 202 -26.06 -37.05 6.29
C PRO A 202 -25.57 -36.19 5.08
N ASP A 203 -25.97 -34.91 4.98
CA ASP A 203 -25.05 -33.74 5.13
C ASP A 203 -25.50 -32.43 4.43
N SER A 204 -25.20 -31.35 5.15
CA SER A 204 -24.79 -30.00 4.76
C SER A 204 -25.72 -29.05 4.01
N SER A 205 -25.98 -27.92 4.68
CA SER A 205 -26.06 -26.61 4.04
C SER A 205 -25.40 -25.55 4.93
N GLU A 206 -24.34 -24.97 4.37
CA GLU A 206 -23.58 -23.76 4.64
C GLU A 206 -24.05 -22.75 5.71
N GLN A 207 -23.06 -22.15 6.39
CA GLN A 207 -22.87 -20.69 6.29
C GLN A 207 -21.41 -20.25 6.45
N VAL A 208 -21.10 -19.21 5.69
CA VAL A 208 -19.80 -18.67 5.26
C VAL A 208 -19.02 -18.00 6.40
N LEU A 209 -17.75 -18.38 6.56
CA LEU A 209 -16.75 -17.68 7.36
C LEU A 209 -15.64 -17.20 6.41
N ILE A 210 -15.48 -15.88 6.26
CA ILE A 210 -14.33 -15.31 5.52
C ILE A 210 -13.10 -15.43 6.43
N ARG A 211 -12.32 -16.49 6.17
CA ARG A 211 -10.98 -16.73 6.71
C ARG A 211 -9.97 -15.87 5.93
N CYS A 212 -9.16 -15.09 6.64
CA CYS A 212 -7.91 -14.55 6.08
C CYS A 212 -6.85 -15.66 6.19
N GLU A 213 -6.36 -16.16 5.05
CA GLU A 213 -5.28 -17.14 4.98
C GLU A 213 -3.93 -16.41 4.86
N GLU A 214 -2.96 -16.87 5.65
CA GLU A 214 -1.57 -16.43 5.66
C GLU A 214 -0.82 -17.06 4.47
N ASN A 215 -0.13 -16.23 3.68
CA ASN A 215 0.92 -16.71 2.79
C ASN A 215 2.28 -16.21 3.32
N PHE A 216 2.89 -17.02 4.19
CA PHE A 216 4.30 -16.94 4.50
C PHE A 216 5.04 -17.91 3.57
N ASN A 217 5.87 -17.39 2.68
CA ASN A 217 7.00 -18.12 2.12
C ASN A 217 8.25 -17.27 2.33
N ASN A 218 8.96 -17.58 3.42
CA ASN A 218 10.32 -17.14 3.64
C ASN A 218 11.27 -18.13 2.96
N SER A 219 12.14 -17.62 2.10
CA SER A 219 13.45 -18.23 1.88
C SER A 219 14.48 -17.12 1.71
N VAL A 220 15.30 -16.91 2.73
CA VAL A 220 16.59 -16.25 2.54
C VAL A 220 17.64 -17.18 3.13
N GLN A 221 18.58 -17.53 2.26
CA GLN A 221 19.70 -18.42 2.47
C GLN A 221 20.85 -17.62 3.09
N ALA A 222 21.43 -18.14 4.15
CA ALA A 222 22.61 -17.57 4.82
C ALA A 222 23.89 -17.96 4.07
N VAL A 223 24.82 -17.01 3.93
CA VAL A 223 26.27 -17.26 3.71
C VAL A 223 27.05 -16.17 4.48
N PRO A 224 28.15 -16.52 5.20
CA PRO A 224 28.91 -15.61 6.06
C PRO A 224 30.22 -15.10 5.43
N GLU A 225 30.87 -14.15 6.14
CA GLU A 225 32.25 -13.60 6.05
C GLU A 225 32.26 -12.08 5.78
N SER A 226 33.20 -11.24 6.24
CA SER A 226 34.17 -11.25 7.35
C SER A 226 34.74 -9.82 7.45
N LEU A 227 35.23 -9.48 8.65
CA LEU A 227 36.16 -8.43 9.12
C LEU A 227 36.73 -7.38 8.11
N VAL A 228 36.73 -6.08 8.50
CA VAL A 228 37.93 -5.29 8.88
C VAL A 228 37.52 -3.89 9.39
N ASN A 229 38.37 -3.38 10.27
CA ASN A 229 38.24 -2.35 11.31
C ASN A 229 38.80 -0.96 10.89
N GLU A 230 38.45 0.06 11.67
CA GLU A 230 39.16 1.31 12.05
C GLU A 230 38.19 2.52 12.06
N GLN A 231 37.65 2.90 13.23
CA GLN A 231 38.21 3.81 14.26
C GLN A 231 38.30 5.29 13.83
N GLN A 232 37.40 6.13 14.35
CA GLN A 232 37.64 6.98 15.55
C GLN A 232 36.90 8.35 15.49
N GLN A 233 36.50 8.79 16.69
CA GLN A 233 36.12 10.15 17.14
C GLN A 233 34.61 10.48 17.01
N SER A 234 33.88 10.89 18.06
CA SER A 234 34.23 11.50 19.34
C SER A 234 33.08 11.36 20.35
N LYS A 235 33.41 11.28 21.65
CA LYS A 235 32.48 11.46 22.77
C LYS A 235 31.96 12.91 22.80
N LEU A 236 30.66 13.11 22.99
CA LEU A 236 30.04 14.29 23.64
C LEU A 236 28.65 13.88 24.20
N PRO A 237 28.15 14.50 25.29
CA PRO A 237 27.20 13.87 26.21
C PRO A 237 25.71 14.06 25.84
N ASP A 238 24.94 13.22 26.53
CA ASP A 238 23.49 13.01 26.53
C ASP A 238 22.61 14.25 26.48
N CYS A 239 21.64 14.20 25.55
CA CYS A 239 20.23 14.58 25.67
C CYS A 239 19.68 15.05 24.31
N VAL A 240 19.60 14.12 23.35
CA VAL A 240 18.77 14.26 22.15
C VAL A 240 17.50 13.46 22.39
N PRO A 241 16.30 14.05 22.36
CA PRO A 241 15.05 13.28 22.43
C PRO A 241 15.00 12.28 21.27
N LEU A 242 14.81 10.99 21.57
CA LEU A 242 14.61 9.94 20.57
C LEU A 242 13.36 10.26 19.74
N GLU A 243 13.54 10.67 18.48
CA GLU A 243 12.45 11.00 17.56
C GLU A 243 11.84 9.73 16.97
N ILE A 244 10.87 9.12 17.65
CA ILE A 244 10.19 7.90 17.19
C ILE A 244 9.05 8.25 16.23
N LYS A 245 9.21 7.89 14.94
CA LYS A 245 8.14 8.02 13.95
C LYS A 245 7.02 7.00 14.20
N ILE A 246 5.79 7.47 14.35
CA ILE A 246 4.57 6.66 14.57
C ILE A 246 4.44 5.56 13.51
N ALA A 247 4.64 5.89 12.23
CA ALA A 247 4.50 4.94 11.14
C ALA A 247 5.51 3.78 11.27
N ASP A 248 6.77 4.10 11.57
CA ASP A 248 7.84 3.10 11.70
C ASP A 248 7.60 2.20 12.91
N LEU A 249 7.06 2.74 14.02
CA LEU A 249 6.63 1.92 15.14
C LEU A 249 5.50 0.98 14.75
N ILE A 250 4.43 1.50 14.12
CA ILE A 250 3.26 0.68 13.77
C ILE A 250 3.67 -0.46 12.84
N TYR A 251 4.49 -0.21 11.82
CA TYR A 251 4.98 -1.27 10.95
C TYR A 251 5.84 -2.28 11.70
N THR A 252 6.73 -1.82 12.59
CA THR A 252 7.51 -2.73 13.45
C THR A 252 6.60 -3.61 14.31
N VAL A 253 5.55 -3.05 14.92
CA VAL A 253 4.59 -3.81 15.73
C VAL A 253 3.84 -4.84 14.88
N LEU A 254 3.43 -4.46 13.66
CA LEU A 254 2.74 -5.38 12.74
C LEU A 254 3.64 -6.52 12.25
N ASP A 255 4.96 -6.32 12.21
CA ASP A 255 5.93 -7.35 11.81
C ASP A 255 6.25 -8.31 12.96
N LEU A 256 6.18 -7.84 14.21
CA LEU A 256 6.50 -8.62 15.41
C LEU A 256 5.29 -9.30 16.06
N VAL A 257 4.08 -8.74 15.91
CA VAL A 257 2.86 -9.27 16.54
C VAL A 257 2.06 -10.13 15.55
N PRO A 258 1.76 -11.41 15.87
CA PRO A 258 0.95 -12.27 15.02
C PRO A 258 -0.42 -11.66 14.68
N VAL A 259 -0.85 -11.83 13.41
CA VAL A 259 -2.09 -11.23 12.86
C VAL A 259 -3.31 -11.53 13.72
N LEU A 260 -3.40 -12.74 14.28
CA LEU A 260 -4.49 -13.18 15.15
C LEU A 260 -4.56 -12.42 16.49
N GLN A 261 -3.43 -11.91 16.97
CA GLN A 261 -3.31 -11.22 18.25
C GLN A 261 -3.41 -9.69 18.12
N VAL A 262 -3.24 -9.13 16.92
CA VAL A 262 -3.34 -7.67 16.71
C VAL A 262 -4.73 -7.14 17.09
N LYS A 263 -5.81 -7.87 16.80
CA LYS A 263 -7.17 -7.48 17.20
C LYS A 263 -7.35 -7.42 18.73
N GLN A 264 -6.71 -8.33 19.45
CA GLN A 264 -6.74 -8.34 20.91
C GLN A 264 -5.90 -7.19 21.47
N LEU A 265 -4.74 -6.91 20.87
CA LEU A 265 -3.88 -5.79 21.23
C LEU A 265 -4.62 -4.44 21.08
N VAL A 266 -5.24 -4.18 19.93
CA VAL A 266 -5.93 -2.89 19.70
C VAL A 266 -7.12 -2.66 20.64
N ARG A 267 -7.80 -3.74 21.07
CA ARG A 267 -8.86 -3.66 22.10
C ARG A 267 -8.29 -3.27 23.47
N LEU A 268 -7.15 -3.84 23.86
CA LEU A 268 -6.46 -3.50 25.11
C LEU A 268 -5.88 -2.08 25.10
N LEU A 269 -5.55 -1.57 23.90
CA LEU A 269 -5.14 -0.19 23.66
C LEU A 269 -6.34 0.79 23.57
N GLY A 270 -7.58 0.33 23.80
CA GLY A 270 -8.76 1.19 23.88
C GLY A 270 -9.35 1.61 22.53
N VAL A 271 -9.04 0.92 21.43
CA VAL A 271 -9.75 1.06 20.15
C VAL A 271 -11.13 0.39 20.27
N LYS A 272 -12.20 1.09 19.89
CA LYS A 272 -13.58 0.58 20.06
C LYS A 272 -13.88 -0.50 19.02
N ASP A 273 -14.72 -1.48 19.37
CA ASP A 273 -15.14 -2.53 18.42
C ASP A 273 -15.79 -1.96 17.15
N THR A 274 -16.54 -0.85 17.25
CA THR A 274 -17.11 -0.17 16.09
C THR A 274 -16.06 0.35 15.10
N GLU A 275 -14.89 0.77 15.61
CA GLU A 275 -13.79 1.28 14.77
C GLU A 275 -12.97 0.15 14.17
N ILE A 276 -12.85 -0.96 14.92
CA ILE A 276 -12.24 -2.20 14.44
C ILE A 276 -13.07 -2.76 13.28
N GLU A 277 -14.39 -2.87 13.44
CA GLU A 277 -15.30 -3.36 12.39
C GLU A 277 -15.26 -2.45 11.16
N GLN A 278 -15.31 -1.12 11.35
CA GLN A 278 -15.22 -0.16 10.26
C GLN A 278 -13.90 -0.30 9.47
N ALA A 279 -12.76 -0.42 10.16
CA ALA A 279 -11.46 -0.60 9.50
C ALA A 279 -11.36 -1.94 8.74
N GLN A 280 -12.06 -2.99 9.18
CA GLN A 280 -12.10 -4.25 8.43
C GLN A 280 -12.99 -4.17 7.17
N LEU A 281 -14.04 -3.34 7.21
CA LEU A 281 -14.93 -3.12 6.06
C LEU A 281 -14.30 -2.19 5.02
N ASP A 282 -13.61 -1.14 5.47
CA ASP A 282 -13.05 -0.11 4.60
C ASP A 282 -11.79 -0.56 3.86
N TYR A 283 -11.05 -1.53 4.41
CA TYR A 283 -9.76 -1.95 3.88
C TYR A 283 -9.74 -3.43 3.51
N ARG A 284 -9.46 -3.70 2.21
CA ARG A 284 -9.44 -5.07 1.66
C ARG A 284 -8.27 -5.92 2.17
N SER A 285 -7.18 -5.30 2.60
CA SER A 285 -6.00 -5.99 3.14
C SER A 285 -6.06 -6.04 4.67
N CYS A 286 -5.88 -7.23 5.25
CA CYS A 286 -5.86 -7.41 6.71
C CYS A 286 -4.72 -6.61 7.38
N ARG A 287 -3.54 -6.55 6.73
CA ARG A 287 -2.40 -5.76 7.22
C ARG A 287 -2.69 -4.26 7.22
N GLU A 288 -3.39 -3.78 6.19
CA GLU A 288 -3.78 -2.37 6.08
C GLU A 288 -4.88 -2.02 7.10
N ALA A 289 -5.88 -2.89 7.27
CA ALA A 289 -6.90 -2.72 8.30
C ALA A 289 -6.26 -2.63 9.70
N HIS A 290 -5.29 -3.50 10.00
CA HIS A 290 -4.55 -3.50 11.27
C HIS A 290 -3.69 -2.25 11.47
N TYR A 291 -3.05 -1.77 10.41
CA TYR A 291 -2.33 -0.49 10.41
C TYR A 291 -3.26 0.66 10.81
N GLN A 292 -4.44 0.73 10.20
CA GLN A 292 -5.39 1.82 10.46
C GLN A 292 -5.94 1.75 11.90
N MET A 293 -6.16 0.55 12.44
CA MET A 293 -6.56 0.38 13.85
C MET A 293 -5.50 0.92 14.83
N LEU A 294 -4.23 0.54 14.65
CA LEU A 294 -3.12 1.01 15.48
C LEU A 294 -2.84 2.50 15.30
N ARG A 295 -3.05 3.02 14.10
CA ARG A 295 -2.94 4.45 13.82
C ARG A 295 -3.99 5.26 14.58
N VAL A 296 -5.23 4.81 14.64
CA VAL A 296 -6.30 5.46 15.42
C VAL A 296 -5.94 5.52 16.91
N TRP A 297 -5.35 4.46 17.46
CA TRP A 297 -4.81 4.47 18.83
C TRP A 297 -3.68 5.50 18.99
N ALA A 298 -2.68 5.46 18.12
CA ALA A 298 -1.53 6.36 18.19
C ALA A 298 -1.92 7.84 18.08
N GLU A 299 -2.88 8.17 17.20
CA GLU A 299 -3.40 9.52 17.02
C GLU A 299 -4.24 10.00 18.22
N ARG A 300 -4.85 9.09 18.98
CA ARG A 300 -5.58 9.43 20.22
C ARG A 300 -4.65 9.75 21.37
N GLY A 301 -3.58 8.98 21.53
CA GLY A 301 -2.57 9.20 22.57
C GLY A 301 -1.64 10.38 22.28
N SER A 302 -1.37 10.68 21.00
CA SER A 302 -0.53 11.80 20.57
C SER A 302 -1.29 13.14 20.47
N ARG A 303 -2.46 13.24 21.09
CA ARG A 303 -3.27 14.47 21.07
C ARG A 303 -2.62 15.67 21.73
N GLY A 304 -1.39 15.57 22.24
CA GLY A 304 -0.53 16.49 22.99
C GLY A 304 0.59 17.25 22.24
N GLY A 305 0.35 17.83 21.06
CA GLY A 305 1.09 19.01 20.61
C GLY A 305 2.48 18.75 20.01
N GLY A 306 2.53 18.38 18.74
CA GLY A 306 3.75 18.39 17.93
C GLY A 306 3.41 18.13 16.46
N ARG A 307 3.86 19.02 15.57
CA ARG A 307 3.81 18.81 14.13
C ARG A 307 4.88 17.79 13.78
N GLY A 308 4.49 16.53 13.74
CA GLY A 308 5.35 15.39 13.42
C GLY A 308 4.65 14.17 13.97
N GLY A 309 4.43 13.14 13.15
CA GLY A 309 3.88 11.87 13.62
C GLY A 309 4.85 11.19 14.57
N MET A 310 5.03 11.76 15.76
CA MET A 310 5.98 11.42 16.79
C MET A 310 5.21 10.83 17.97
N LEU A 311 5.68 9.70 18.47
CA LEU A 311 5.10 9.09 19.66
C LEU A 311 5.71 9.71 20.90
N TYR A 312 4.85 10.04 21.86
CA TYR A 312 5.27 10.46 23.19
C TYR A 312 5.69 9.22 24.00
N MET A 313 6.82 9.27 24.72
CA MET A 313 7.36 8.11 25.46
C MET A 313 6.33 7.36 26.35
N PRO A 314 5.41 8.04 27.06
CA PRO A 314 4.32 7.38 27.79
C PRO A 314 3.36 6.53 26.94
N LEU A 315 3.14 6.88 25.68
CA LEU A 315 2.30 6.11 24.77
C LEU A 315 3.00 4.84 24.30
N LEU A 316 4.33 4.91 24.10
CA LEU A 316 5.15 3.73 23.87
C LEU A 316 5.18 2.83 25.11
N GLN A 317 5.28 3.41 26.31
CA GLN A 317 5.21 2.65 27.56
C GLN A 317 3.86 1.92 27.71
N GLU A 318 2.74 2.58 27.38
CA GLU A 318 1.42 1.95 27.39
C GLU A 318 1.36 0.74 26.44
N LEU A 319 1.92 0.86 25.23
CA LEU A 319 2.00 -0.24 24.28
C LEU A 319 2.82 -1.41 24.84
N LEU A 320 3.99 -1.12 25.40
CA LEU A 320 4.90 -2.13 25.97
C LEU A 320 4.24 -2.87 27.13
N ASP A 321 3.54 -2.14 28.01
CA ASP A 321 2.79 -2.73 29.12
C ASP A 321 1.69 -3.67 28.61
N LYS A 322 0.93 -3.28 27.57
CA LYS A 322 -0.10 -4.16 26.98
C LYS A 322 0.48 -5.37 26.27
N LEU A 323 1.63 -5.24 25.60
CA LEU A 323 2.34 -6.36 24.99
C LEU A 323 2.81 -7.37 26.05
N LYS A 324 3.36 -6.88 27.17
CA LYS A 324 3.75 -7.71 28.32
C LYS A 324 2.53 -8.44 28.94
N MET A 325 1.37 -7.78 29.02
CA MET A 325 0.12 -8.41 29.47
C MET A 325 -0.40 -9.52 28.53
N MET A 326 -0.05 -9.47 27.25
CA MET A 326 -0.45 -10.46 26.24
C MET A 326 0.52 -11.65 26.10
N LEU A 327 1.46 -11.81 27.03
CA LEU A 327 2.56 -12.79 26.95
C LEU A 327 3.49 -12.57 25.74
N LEU A 328 3.48 -11.37 25.16
CA LEU A 328 4.41 -10.93 24.11
C LEU A 328 5.59 -10.17 24.73
N GLY A 329 6.11 -10.68 25.85
CA GLY A 329 7.22 -10.06 26.59
C GLY A 329 8.48 -9.91 25.74
N GLY A 330 8.83 -10.92 24.92
CA GLY A 330 9.98 -10.86 24.01
C GLY A 330 9.84 -9.79 22.92
N VAL A 331 8.62 -9.54 22.42
CA VAL A 331 8.35 -8.45 21.46
C VAL A 331 8.46 -7.09 22.14
N ALA A 332 8.01 -6.98 23.40
CA ALA A 332 8.18 -5.76 24.18
C ALA A 332 9.67 -5.47 24.46
N GLU A 333 10.46 -6.49 24.80
CA GLU A 333 11.90 -6.37 25.01
C GLU A 333 12.63 -5.96 23.72
N GLU A 334 12.26 -6.53 22.57
CA GLU A 334 12.82 -6.15 21.26
C GLU A 334 12.49 -4.70 20.88
N LEU A 335 11.28 -4.23 21.19
CA LEU A 335 10.89 -2.83 21.02
C LEU A 335 11.62 -1.91 22.01
N GLU A 336 11.83 -2.33 23.26
CA GLU A 336 12.61 -1.59 24.26
C GLU A 336 14.07 -1.41 23.85
N ILE A 337 14.68 -2.45 23.26
CA ILE A 337 16.05 -2.40 22.71
C ILE A 337 16.09 -1.49 21.48
N LYS A 338 15.17 -1.65 20.53
CA LYS A 338 15.15 -0.90 19.27
C LYS A 338 14.97 0.61 19.49
N TYR A 339 14.24 1.00 20.53
CA TYR A 339 13.94 2.40 20.85
C TYR A 339 14.66 2.91 22.11
N GLY A 340 15.66 2.19 22.63
CA GLY A 340 16.60 2.67 23.65
C GLY A 340 16.00 2.97 25.03
N ILE A 341 15.07 2.14 25.51
CA ILE A 341 14.38 2.34 26.80
C ILE A 341 15.13 1.70 27.98
N LEU A 342 16.05 0.78 27.72
CA LEU A 342 16.96 0.18 28.70
C LEU A 342 18.42 0.59 28.38
N PRO A 343 19.26 0.85 29.41
CA PRO A 343 20.67 1.22 29.23
C PRO A 343 21.54 0.08 28.68
#